data_AF-A0A950ZV53-F1
#
_entry.id   AF-A0A950ZV53-F1
#
_cell.length_a   1.000
_cell.length_b   1.000
_cell.length_c   1.000
_cell.angle_alpha   90.00
_cell.angle_beta   90.00
_cell.angle_gamma   90.00
#
_symmetry.space_group_name_H-M   'P 1'
#
loop_
_entity.id
_entity.type
_entity.pdbx_description
1 polymer ?
#
loop_
_entity_poly.entity_id
_entity_poly.type
_entity_poly.pdbx_seq_one_letter_code
_entity_poly.pdbx_strand_id
1 'polypeptide(L)'
;MIEVSYSEARGRLAELLDRVSDDRDIVRIKRQGGKPAAVLLDADEYASLEETAHLLSSPANVRRLLDALVEVGTGKGAVYRSVEDLWKDLEMGGGAIGPVFRRARRSAAASGQDDPPLGPIGRQPRHPQR
;
A
#
# COMPACT_ATOMS: atom_id res chain seq x y z
N MET A 1 21.48 2.66 -0.12
CA MET A 1 21.57 1.22 -0.45
C MET A 1 22.95 0.71 -0.08
N ILE A 2 23.02 -0.21 0.88
CA ILE A 2 24.24 -0.80 1.40
C ILE A 2 24.41 -2.15 0.71
N GLU A 3 25.63 -2.49 0.31
CA GLU A 3 25.92 -3.81 -0.24
C GLU A 3 26.98 -4.50 0.60
N VAL A 4 26.70 -5.75 1.00
CA VAL A 4 27.56 -6.55 1.86
C VAL A 4 27.66 -7.97 1.34
N SER A 5 28.79 -8.63 1.62
CA SER A 5 28.90 -10.08 1.42
C SER A 5 28.08 -10.84 2.47
N TYR A 6 27.76 -12.11 2.18
CA TYR A 6 27.11 -13.00 3.14
C TYR A 6 27.87 -13.09 4.49
N SER A 7 29.20 -13.14 4.44
CA SER A 7 30.03 -13.26 5.65
C SER A 7 29.96 -11.99 6.51
N GLU A 8 29.99 -10.80 5.88
CA GLU A 8 29.82 -9.52 6.58
C GLU A 8 28.41 -9.39 7.16
N ALA A 9 27.38 -9.74 6.38
CA ALA A 9 26.00 -9.71 6.85
C ALA A 9 25.79 -10.61 8.07
N ARG A 10 26.39 -11.81 8.07
CA ARG A 10 26.33 -12.72 9.21
C ARG A 10 27.00 -12.14 10.46
N GLY A 11 28.13 -11.46 10.31
CA GLY A 11 28.87 -10.87 11.43
C GLY A 11 28.21 -9.61 12.01
N ARG A 12 27.40 -8.90 11.22
CA ARG A 12 26.82 -7.59 11.56
C ARG A 12 25.29 -7.56 11.46
N LEU A 13 24.63 -8.71 11.57
CA LEU A 13 23.19 -8.81 11.26
C LEU A 13 22.33 -7.88 12.14
N ALA A 14 22.64 -7.74 13.43
CA ALA A 14 21.91 -6.85 14.33
C ALA A 14 22.01 -5.39 13.89
N GLU A 15 23.22 -4.89 13.64
CA GLU A 15 23.44 -3.53 13.14
C GLU A 15 22.71 -3.28 11.81
N LEU A 16 22.72 -4.26 10.90
CA LEU A 16 22.01 -4.14 9.62
C LEU A 16 20.49 -4.13 9.81
N LEU A 17 19.96 -4.86 10.80
CA LEU A 17 18.53 -4.82 11.15
C LEU A 17 18.12 -3.48 11.74
N ASP A 18 18.94 -2.91 12.62
CA ASP A 18 18.69 -1.58 13.20
C ASP A 18 18.68 -0.53 12.09
N ARG A 19 19.66 -0.55 11.19
CA ARG A 19 19.72 0.39 10.05
C ARG A 19 18.53 0.28 9.11
N VAL A 20 18.06 -0.92 8.78
CA VAL A 20 16.91 -1.04 7.87
C VAL A 20 15.63 -0.53 8.55
N SER A 21 15.49 -0.73 9.85
CA SER A 21 14.28 -0.32 10.60
C SER A 21 14.27 1.18 10.91
N ASP A 22 15.39 1.71 11.42
CA ASP A 22 15.52 3.09 11.90
C ASP A 22 15.75 4.08 10.75
N ASP A 23 16.68 3.75 9.85
CA ASP A 23 17.11 4.65 8.77
C ASP A 23 16.41 4.37 7.43
N ARG A 24 15.53 3.36 7.38
CA ARG A 24 14.89 2.87 6.14
C ARG A 24 15.91 2.49 5.05
N ASP A 25 17.10 2.07 5.48
CA ASP A 25 18.15 1.64 4.56
C ASP A 25 17.77 0.33 3.85
N ILE A 26 18.22 0.18 2.59
CA ILE A 26 18.08 -1.08 1.83
C ILE A 26 19.42 -1.79 1.82
N VAL A 27 19.47 -3.03 2.31
CA VAL A 27 20.70 -3.84 2.33
C VAL A 27 20.64 -4.95 1.30
N ARG A 28 21.62 -5.04 0.41
CA ARG A 28 21.78 -6.12 -0.56
C ARG A 28 22.91 -7.05 -0.14
N ILE A 29 22.59 -8.32 0.06
CA ILE A 29 23.53 -9.35 0.51
C ILE A 29 23.96 -10.20 -0.68
N LYS A 30 25.22 -10.04 -1.10
CA LYS A 30 25.85 -10.83 -2.15
C LYS A 30 26.29 -12.19 -1.63
N ARG A 31 26.01 -13.24 -2.41
CA ARG A 31 26.43 -14.62 -2.11
C ARG A 31 27.49 -15.07 -3.12
N GLN A 32 28.50 -15.79 -2.64
CA GLN A 32 29.53 -16.36 -3.51
C GLN A 32 29.00 -17.53 -4.34
N GLY A 33 29.75 -17.89 -5.39
CA GLY A 33 29.44 -19.04 -6.25
C GLY A 33 28.25 -18.80 -7.19
N GLY A 34 28.06 -17.57 -7.66
CA GLY A 34 26.99 -17.22 -8.61
C GLY A 34 25.57 -17.30 -8.03
N LYS A 35 25.43 -17.46 -6.72
CA LYS A 35 24.12 -17.55 -6.06
C LYS A 35 23.40 -16.19 -6.11
N PRO A 36 22.07 -16.19 -6.26
CA PRO A 36 21.29 -14.95 -6.20
C PRO A 36 21.53 -14.17 -4.91
N ALA A 37 21.60 -12.85 -5.04
CA ALA A 37 21.66 -11.95 -3.90
C ALA A 37 20.32 -11.90 -3.17
N ALA A 38 20.35 -11.66 -1.86
CA ALA A 38 19.17 -11.37 -1.06
C ALA A 38 19.09 -9.86 -0.77
N VAL A 39 17.90 -9.38 -0.43
CA VAL A 39 17.69 -8.00 0.02
C VAL A 39 17.03 -8.05 1.39
N LEU A 40 17.51 -7.22 2.31
CA LEU A 40 16.89 -6.97 3.60
C LEU A 40 16.27 -5.57 3.57
N LEU A 41 15.02 -5.50 4.02
CA LEU A 41 14.18 -4.32 4.09
C LEU A 41 13.48 -4.31 5.45
N ASP A 42 13.06 -3.13 5.89
CA ASP A 42 12.07 -3.02 6.96
C ASP A 42 10.76 -3.68 6.55
N ALA A 43 10.06 -4.28 7.52
CA ALA A 43 8.83 -5.01 7.27
C ALA A 43 7.68 -4.09 6.84
N ASP A 44 7.56 -2.90 7.45
CA ASP A 44 6.52 -1.93 7.09
C ASP A 44 6.81 -1.31 5.72
N GLU A 45 8.09 -1.15 5.37
CA GLU A 45 8.51 -0.71 4.03
C GLU A 45 8.09 -1.72 2.96
N TYR A 46 8.39 -3.00 3.21
CA TYR A 46 7.99 -4.09 2.32
C TYR A 46 6.46 -4.14 2.14
N ALA A 47 5.70 -4.05 3.23
CA ALA A 47 4.24 -4.02 3.17
C ALA A 47 3.71 -2.80 2.39
N SER A 48 4.34 -1.64 2.52
CA SER A 48 3.97 -0.43 1.77
C SER A 48 4.25 -0.58 0.27
N LEU A 49 5.34 -1.25 -0.09
CA LEU A 49 5.66 -1.58 -1.49
C LEU A 49 4.66 -2.59 -2.07
N GLU A 50 4.28 -3.61 -1.31
CA GLU A 50 3.25 -4.59 -1.73
C GLU A 50 1.90 -3.90 -1.94
N GLU A 51 1.47 -3.05 -1.02
CA GLU A 51 0.22 -2.29 -1.15
C GLU A 51 0.26 -1.37 -2.37
N THR A 52 1.37 -0.66 -2.57
CA THR A 52 1.52 0.22 -3.75
C THR A 52 1.49 -0.59 -5.04
N ALA A 53 2.20 -1.73 -5.10
CA ALA A 53 2.18 -2.61 -6.26
C ALA A 53 0.77 -3.17 -6.52
N HIS A 54 0.04 -3.54 -5.45
CA HIS A 54 -1.34 -3.99 -5.54
C HIS A 54 -2.26 -2.89 -6.09
N LEU A 55 -2.20 -1.68 -5.54
CA LEU A 55 -2.96 -0.53 -6.02
C LEU A 55 -2.67 -0.24 -7.51
N LEU A 56 -1.42 -0.40 -7.95
CA LEU A 56 -1.03 -0.14 -9.34
C LEU A 56 -1.26 -1.31 -10.30
N SER A 57 -1.59 -2.50 -9.79
CA SER A 57 -1.72 -3.73 -10.61
C SER A 57 -2.90 -3.68 -11.59
N SER A 58 -3.92 -2.88 -11.29
CA SER A 58 -5.10 -2.69 -12.13
C SER A 58 -5.03 -1.35 -12.89
N PRO A 59 -4.98 -1.35 -14.23
CA PRO A 59 -5.01 -0.11 -15.02
C PRO A 59 -6.23 0.77 -14.73
N ALA A 60 -7.35 0.16 -14.35
CA ALA A 60 -8.55 0.89 -13.94
C ALA A 60 -8.37 1.58 -12.57
N ASN A 61 -7.68 0.93 -11.63
CA ASN A 61 -7.39 1.52 -10.32
C ASN A 61 -6.34 2.65 -10.43
N VAL A 62 -5.29 2.45 -11.23
CA VAL A 62 -4.30 3.50 -11.54
C VAL A 62 -4.96 4.77 -12.06
N ARG A 63 -5.86 4.64 -13.05
CA ARG A 63 -6.60 5.80 -13.60
C ARG A 63 -7.39 6.53 -12.52
N ARG A 64 -8.12 5.80 -11.67
CA ARG A 64 -8.90 6.40 -10.57
C ARG A 64 -8.02 7.14 -9.57
N LEU A 65 -6.87 6.57 -9.20
CA LEU A 65 -5.92 7.20 -8.28
C LEU A 65 -5.35 8.50 -8.86
N LEU A 66 -4.98 8.48 -10.15
CA LEU A 66 -4.47 9.67 -10.84
C LEU A 66 -5.55 10.75 -10.97
N ASP A 67 -6.78 10.38 -11.34
CA ASP A 67 -7.91 11.30 -11.44
C ASP A 67 -8.21 11.94 -10.07
N ALA A 68 -8.22 11.15 -8.99
CA ALA A 68 -8.42 11.65 -7.63
C ALA A 68 -7.31 12.61 -7.20
N LEU A 69 -6.05 12.34 -7.55
CA LEU A 69 -4.93 13.24 -7.27
C LEU A 69 -5.09 14.59 -7.99
N VAL A 70 -5.58 14.59 -9.23
CA VAL A 70 -5.88 15.80 -10.00
C VAL A 70 -7.07 16.56 -9.40
N GLU A 71 -8.13 15.87 -8.99
CA GLU A 71 -9.29 16.49 -8.34
C GLU A 71 -8.89 17.20 -7.03
N VAL A 72 -8.09 16.54 -6.20
CA VAL A 72 -7.55 17.14 -4.96
C VAL A 72 -6.63 18.32 -5.29
N GLY A 73 -5.71 18.17 -6.25
CA GLY A 73 -4.79 19.23 -6.65
C GLY A 73 -5.47 20.45 -7.28
N THR A 74 -6.68 20.29 -7.84
CA THR A 74 -7.49 21.38 -8.42
C THR A 74 -8.58 21.88 -7.48
N GLY A 75 -8.61 21.44 -6.21
CA GLY A 75 -9.61 21.85 -5.22
C GLY A 75 -11.03 21.33 -5.49
N LYS A 76 -11.17 20.31 -6.34
CA LYS A 76 -12.46 19.68 -6.70
C LYS A 76 -12.81 18.48 -5.82
N GLY A 77 -11.94 18.13 -4.87
CA GLY A 77 -12.21 17.06 -3.91
C GLY A 77 -13.38 17.40 -2.97
N ALA A 78 -14.21 16.41 -2.68
CA ALA A 78 -15.27 16.56 -1.68
C ALA A 78 -14.65 16.66 -0.27
N VAL A 79 -15.03 17.70 0.48
CA VAL A 79 -14.56 17.91 1.85
C VAL A 79 -15.73 17.71 2.81
N TYR A 80 -15.57 16.79 3.74
CA TYR A 80 -16.53 16.52 4.80
C TYR A 80 -15.99 17.03 6.13
N ARG A 81 -16.86 17.57 6.97
CA ARG A 81 -16.47 18.12 8.28
C ARG A 81 -16.35 17.04 9.36
N SER A 82 -16.97 15.89 9.13
CA SER A 82 -16.97 14.74 10.03
C SER A 82 -17.10 13.43 9.26
N VAL A 83 -16.74 12.33 9.92
CA VAL A 83 -16.92 10.97 9.39
C VAL A 83 -18.42 10.65 9.26
N GLU A 84 -19.24 11.16 10.17
CA GLU A 84 -20.69 11.03 10.15
C GLU A 84 -21.32 11.70 8.92
N ASP A 85 -20.81 12.87 8.52
CA ASP A 85 -21.26 13.56 7.30
C ASP A 85 -20.90 12.77 6.04
N LEU A 86 -19.72 12.13 6.03
CA LEU A 86 -19.30 11.24 4.95
C LEU A 86 -20.21 10.01 4.86
N TRP A 87 -20.52 9.35 5.98
CA TRP A 87 -21.41 8.18 5.99
C TRP A 87 -22.81 8.52 5.50
N LYS A 88 -23.38 9.66 5.93
CA LYS A 88 -24.68 10.13 5.44
C LYS A 88 -24.67 10.34 3.93
N ASP A 89 -23.62 10.93 3.37
CA ASP A 89 -23.50 11.17 1.94
C ASP A 89 -23.40 9.85 1.12
N LEU A 90 -22.68 8.87 1.66
CA LEU A 90 -22.54 7.53 1.08
C LEU A 90 -23.85 6.74 1.12
N GLU A 91 -24.55 6.75 2.25
CA GLU A 91 -25.84 6.06 2.43
C GLU A 91 -26.97 6.66 1.60
N MET A 92 -26.97 8.00 1.46
CA MET A 92 -28.00 8.73 0.69
C MET A 92 -27.85 8.57 -0.82
N GLY A 93 -26.73 8.01 -1.31
CA GLY A 93 -26.51 7.69 -2.72
C GLY A 93 -26.61 8.88 -3.69
N GLY A 94 -26.75 10.11 -3.21
CA GLY A 94 -26.85 11.34 -4.01
C GLY A 94 -25.60 12.21 -3.95
N GLY A 95 -24.65 11.84 -3.10
CA GLY A 95 -23.45 12.59 -2.78
C GLY A 95 -22.36 12.64 -3.83
N ALA A 96 -21.36 13.50 -3.62
CA ALA A 96 -20.22 13.66 -4.50
C ALA A 96 -19.45 12.35 -4.75
N ILE A 97 -19.46 11.41 -3.79
CA ILE A 97 -18.77 10.11 -3.86
C ILE A 97 -19.74 8.95 -4.19
N GLY A 98 -21.05 9.14 -4.07
CA GLY A 98 -22.07 8.12 -4.35
C GLY A 98 -22.01 7.47 -5.76
N PRO A 99 -21.70 8.22 -6.84
CA PRO A 99 -21.47 7.64 -8.17
C PRO A 99 -20.26 6.71 -8.26
N VAL A 100 -19.20 6.94 -7.46
CA VAL A 100 -17.96 6.14 -7.46
C VAL A 100 -18.25 4.73 -6.95
N PHE A 101 -18.95 4.60 -5.83
CA PHE A 101 -19.31 3.30 -5.25
C PHE A 101 -20.38 2.56 -6.06
N ARG A 102 -21.33 3.26 -6.69
CA ARG A 102 -22.31 2.64 -7.60
C ARG A 102 -21.65 2.05 -8.85
N ARG A 103 -20.64 2.72 -9.40
CA ARG A 103 -19.93 2.25 -10.59
C ARG A 103 -18.99 1.08 -10.26
N ALA A 104 -18.36 1.09 -9.08
CA ALA A 104 -17.60 -0.06 -8.56
C ALA A 104 -18.47 -1.33 -8.45
N ARG A 105 -19.69 -1.21 -7.89
CA ARG A 105 -20.65 -2.33 -7.79
C ARG A 105 -21.14 -2.86 -9.14
N ARG A 106 -21.30 -2.01 -10.16
CA ARG A 106 -21.72 -2.43 -11.52
C ARG A 106 -20.59 -3.03 -12.35
N SER A 107 -19.35 -2.57 -12.15
CA SER A 107 -18.18 -3.12 -12.85
C SER A 107 -17.81 -4.52 -12.36
N ALA A 108 -17.92 -4.78 -11.06
CA ALA A 108 -17.72 -6.11 -10.46
C ALA A 108 -18.72 -7.16 -11.00
N ALA A 109 -19.91 -6.74 -11.45
CA ALA A 109 -20.89 -7.66 -12.03
C ALA A 109 -20.62 -8.03 -13.51
N ALA A 110 -19.68 -7.35 -14.21
CA ALA A 110 -19.56 -7.42 -15.67
C ALA A 110 -18.22 -7.99 -16.18
N SER A 111 -17.17 -7.99 -15.37
CA SER A 111 -15.85 -8.54 -15.74
C SER A 111 -15.49 -9.63 -14.76
N GLY A 112 -15.50 -10.90 -15.16
CA GLY A 112 -15.09 -12.06 -14.33
C GLY A 112 -13.61 -12.09 -13.95
N GLN A 113 -13.01 -10.93 -13.71
CA GLN A 113 -11.68 -10.67 -13.21
C GLN A 113 -11.86 -9.70 -12.02
N ASP A 114 -12.47 -10.21 -10.95
CA ASP A 114 -12.73 -9.44 -9.74
C ASP A 114 -11.43 -9.28 -8.94
N ASP A 115 -10.91 -8.05 -8.86
CA ASP A 115 -10.22 -7.67 -7.63
C ASP A 115 -11.31 -7.38 -6.59
N PRO A 116 -11.26 -8.02 -5.40
CA PRO A 116 -12.25 -7.79 -4.36
C PRO A 116 -12.26 -6.30 -3.96
N PRO A 117 -13.40 -5.77 -3.51
CA PRO A 117 -13.46 -4.39 -3.02
C PRO A 117 -12.44 -4.23 -1.90
N LEU A 118 -11.68 -3.12 -1.93
CA LEU A 118 -10.73 -2.76 -0.88
C LEU A 118 -11.44 -2.90 0.47
N GLY A 119 -11.06 -3.93 1.23
CA GLY A 119 -11.49 -4.08 2.61
C GLY A 119 -11.03 -2.88 3.43
N PRO A 120 -11.57 -2.69 4.64
CA PRO A 120 -11.12 -1.59 5.49
C PRO A 120 -9.59 -1.70 5.69
N ILE A 121 -8.86 -0.68 5.24
CA ILE A 121 -7.41 -0.50 5.47
C ILE A 121 -7.23 -0.06 6.93
N GLY A 122 -7.68 -0.91 7.85
CA GLY A 122 -7.51 -0.76 9.28
C GLY A 122 -6.34 -1.61 9.70
N ARG A 123 -5.31 -1.01 10.31
CA ARG A 123 -4.28 -1.74 11.06
C ARG A 123 -4.98 -2.80 11.90
N GLN A 124 -4.69 -4.08 11.67
CA GLN A 124 -5.14 -5.13 12.58
C GLN A 124 -4.67 -4.75 13.99
N PRO A 125 -5.55 -4.80 15.01
CA PRO A 125 -5.13 -4.52 16.38
C PRO A 125 -4.03 -5.52 16.73
N ARG A 126 -2.87 -5.00 17.17
CA ARG A 126 -1.76 -5.83 17.66
C ARG A 126 -2.33 -6.72 18.77
N HIS A 127 -2.27 -8.04 18.57
CA HIS A 127 -2.54 -8.98 19.65
C HIS A 127 -1.60 -8.63 20.82
N PRO A 128 -2.11 -8.51 22.05
CA PRO A 128 -1.24 -8.41 23.21
C PRO A 128 -0.48 -9.73 23.31
N GLN A 129 0.86 -9.66 23.21
CA GLN A 129 1.70 -10.80 23.55
C GLN A 129 1.45 -11.14 25.01
N ARG A 130 1.07 -12.40 25.25
CA ARG A 130 1.02 -13.02 26.57
C ARG A 130 2.40 -13.54 26.93
#